data_AF-A0A0M2KE66-F1
#
_entry.id   AF-A0A0M2KE66-F1
#
_cell.length_a   1.000
_cell.length_b   1.000
_cell.length_c   1.000
_cell.angle_alpha   90.00
_cell.angle_beta   90.00
_cell.angle_gamma   90.00
#
_symmetry.space_group_name_H-M   'P 1'
#
loop_
_entity.id
_entity.type
_entity.pdbx_description
1 polymer ?
#
loop_
_entity_poly.entity_id
_entity_poly.type
_entity_poly.pdbx_seq_one_letter_code
_entity_poly.pdbx_strand_id
1 'polypeptide(L)'
;MKKLIMEPPSVVPDRALIATVIFTVPPQGLASVGESDSVALGQLREEILNRLEKPVLLSAYPHRVGRRSCLAVHLEDSRSRTLDILITVTGNTLWPGEGEFRTGIRWNICVPDATDMLWVLKEIDRVACGVVCS
;
A
#
# COMPACT_ATOMS: atom_id res chain seq x y z
N MET A 1 16.00 6.75 22.74
CA MET A 1 16.17 6.79 21.27
C MET A 1 14.90 7.32 20.64
N LYS A 2 14.96 8.33 19.76
CA LYS A 2 13.78 8.75 18.97
C LYS A 2 13.54 7.69 17.89
N LYS A 3 12.32 7.17 17.78
CA LYS A 3 11.95 6.27 16.69
C LYS A 3 12.00 7.08 15.40
N LEU A 4 12.79 6.61 14.41
CA LEU A 4 12.72 7.17 13.06
C LEU A 4 11.34 6.84 12.51
N ILE A 5 10.54 7.87 12.29
CA ILE A 5 9.21 7.77 11.70
C ILE A 5 9.21 8.52 10.39
N MET A 6 8.51 7.95 9.41
CA MET A 6 8.21 8.64 8.17
C MET A 6 7.03 9.57 8.44
N GLU A 7 7.26 10.88 8.29
CA GLU A 7 6.23 11.91 8.45
C GLU A 7 5.08 11.65 7.47
N PRO A 8 3.80 11.89 7.87
CA PRO A 8 2.68 11.79 6.93
C PRO A 8 2.87 12.76 5.75
N PRO A 9 2.70 12.31 4.50
CA PRO A 9 2.76 13.19 3.35
C PRO A 9 1.57 14.15 3.33
N SER A 10 1.75 15.30 2.70
CA SER A 10 0.62 16.17 2.36
C SER A 10 -0.21 15.53 1.24
N VAL A 11 -1.54 15.57 1.39
CA VAL A 11 -2.44 15.24 0.29
C VAL A 11 -2.55 16.45 -0.62
N VAL A 12 -2.29 16.26 -1.91
CA VAL A 12 -2.31 17.33 -2.92
C VAL A 12 -3.22 16.96 -4.09
N PRO A 13 -3.79 17.94 -4.82
CA PRO A 13 -4.59 17.63 -6.00
C PRO A 13 -3.80 16.81 -7.01
N ASP A 14 -4.41 15.79 -7.63
CA ASP A 14 -3.71 14.84 -8.51
C ASP A 14 -2.92 15.53 -9.65
N ARG A 15 -3.47 16.64 -10.19
CA ARG A 15 -2.82 17.46 -11.23
C ARG A 15 -1.48 18.09 -10.81
N ALA A 16 -1.21 18.17 -9.50
CA ALA A 16 0.02 18.74 -8.96
C ALA A 16 1.14 17.70 -8.87
N LEU A 17 0.82 16.41 -9.03
CA LEU A 17 1.81 15.34 -9.09
C LEU A 17 2.21 15.05 -10.54
N ILE A 18 3.42 14.52 -10.69
CA ILE A 18 3.79 13.82 -11.93
C ILE A 18 2.74 12.73 -12.09
N ALA A 19 1.99 12.74 -13.20
CA ALA A 19 0.72 12.02 -13.42
C ALA A 19 0.78 10.47 -13.35
N THR A 20 1.84 9.92 -12.76
CA THR A 20 2.18 8.52 -12.78
C THR A 20 2.80 8.05 -11.47
N VAL A 21 2.69 8.75 -10.34
CA VAL A 21 3.25 8.28 -9.05
C VAL A 21 2.22 8.40 -7.93
N ILE A 22 2.24 7.45 -6.99
CA ILE A 22 1.37 7.49 -5.79
C ILE A 22 1.96 8.43 -4.75
N PHE A 23 3.25 8.28 -4.46
CA PHE A 23 4.00 9.02 -3.45
C PHE A 23 5.24 9.65 -4.06
N THR A 24 5.53 10.89 -3.68
CA THR A 24 6.76 11.57 -4.09
C THR A 24 7.32 12.47 -3.01
N VAL A 25 8.62 12.68 -3.06
CA VAL A 25 9.30 13.76 -2.34
C VAL A 25 10.06 14.55 -3.40
N PRO A 26 9.60 15.76 -3.78
CA PRO A 26 10.32 16.57 -4.75
C PRO A 26 11.70 16.96 -4.19
N PRO A 27 12.69 17.27 -5.05
CA PRO A 27 14.01 17.71 -4.60
C PRO A 27 13.98 18.90 -3.62
N GLN A 28 12.94 19.73 -3.73
CA GLN A 28 12.61 20.81 -2.80
C GLN A 28 11.12 20.72 -2.50
N GLY A 29 10.75 20.46 -1.25
CA GLY A 29 9.36 20.39 -0.81
C GLY A 29 9.10 19.28 0.21
N LEU A 30 7.83 19.08 0.52
CA LEU A 30 7.37 18.04 1.45
C LEU A 30 7.00 16.76 0.69
N ALA A 31 7.00 15.64 1.41
CA ALA A 31 6.43 14.40 0.90
C ALA A 31 4.94 14.61 0.55
N SER A 32 4.50 14.08 -0.58
CA SER A 32 3.13 14.27 -1.07
C SER A 32 2.53 13.02 -1.68
N VAL A 33 1.21 12.93 -1.61
CA VAL A 33 0.36 11.86 -2.18
C VAL A 33 -0.83 12.51 -2.89
N GLY A 34 -1.29 11.90 -3.99
CA GLY A 34 -2.44 12.41 -4.74
C GLY A 34 -3.75 12.19 -3.97
N GLU A 35 -4.75 13.04 -4.18
CA GLU A 35 -6.08 12.89 -3.57
C GLU A 35 -6.70 11.52 -3.90
N SER A 36 -6.68 11.11 -5.17
CA SER A 36 -7.28 9.84 -5.59
C SER A 36 -6.58 8.65 -4.93
N ASP A 37 -5.25 8.65 -4.91
CA ASP A 37 -4.47 7.58 -4.30
C ASP A 37 -4.54 7.60 -2.77
N SER A 38 -4.68 8.78 -2.14
CA SER A 38 -4.92 8.89 -0.71
C SER A 38 -6.24 8.22 -0.31
N VAL A 39 -7.29 8.43 -1.10
CA VAL A 39 -8.60 7.79 -0.89
C VAL A 39 -8.48 6.28 -1.08
N ALA A 40 -7.83 5.82 -2.14
CA ALA A 40 -7.64 4.41 -2.40
C ALA A 40 -6.79 3.70 -1.33
N LEU A 41 -5.75 4.36 -0.81
CA LEU A 41 -4.98 3.89 0.34
C LEU A 41 -5.86 3.80 1.59
N GLY A 42 -6.71 4.79 1.85
CA GLY A 42 -7.71 4.74 2.92
C GLY A 42 -8.59 3.49 2.81
N GLN A 43 -9.18 3.27 1.63
CA GLN A 43 -10.01 2.10 1.34
C GLN A 43 -9.25 0.79 1.51
N LEU A 44 -8.01 0.69 1.00
CA LEU A 44 -7.19 -0.51 1.17
C LEU A 44 -7.00 -0.84 2.66
N ARG A 45 -6.71 0.16 3.50
CA ARG A 45 -6.53 -0.03 4.94
C ARG A 45 -7.81 -0.50 5.62
N GLU A 46 -8.95 0.10 5.28
CA GLU A 46 -10.26 -0.30 5.78
C GLU A 46 -10.60 -1.74 5.38
N GLU A 47 -10.37 -2.11 4.12
CA GLU A 47 -10.66 -3.46 3.64
C GLU A 47 -9.76 -4.52 4.29
N ILE A 48 -8.48 -4.21 4.54
CA ILE A 48 -7.60 -5.09 5.33
C ILE A 48 -8.23 -5.35 6.70
N LEU A 49 -8.71 -4.31 7.39
CA LEU A 49 -9.34 -4.41 8.71
C LEU A 49 -10.71 -5.09 8.67
N ASN A 50 -11.45 -5.00 7.56
CA ASN A 50 -12.68 -5.75 7.34
C ASN A 50 -12.37 -7.25 7.18
N ARG A 51 -11.28 -7.60 6.50
CA ARG A 51 -10.87 -8.99 6.27
C ARG A 51 -10.25 -9.64 7.51
N LEU A 52 -9.43 -8.89 8.25
CA LEU A 52 -8.57 -9.40 9.33
C LEU A 52 -8.77 -8.62 10.64
N GLU A 53 -8.93 -9.33 11.76
CA GLU A 53 -9.09 -8.70 13.09
C GLU A 53 -7.72 -8.47 13.74
N LYS A 54 -7.26 -7.21 13.83
CA LYS A 54 -5.90 -6.87 14.30
C LYS A 54 -4.82 -7.60 13.46
N PRO A 55 -4.73 -7.26 12.17
CA PRO A 55 -3.79 -7.91 11.26
C PRO A 55 -2.35 -7.75 11.74
N VAL A 56 -1.51 -8.74 11.44
CA VAL A 56 -0.05 -8.68 11.57
C VAL A 56 0.61 -8.99 10.25
N LEU A 57 1.70 -8.30 9.92
CA LEU A 57 2.49 -8.55 8.72
C LEU A 57 3.47 -9.69 9.02
N LEU A 58 3.21 -10.85 8.43
CA LEU A 58 4.03 -12.04 8.64
C LEU A 58 5.23 -12.08 7.70
N SER A 59 5.03 -11.67 6.45
CA SER A 59 6.14 -11.62 5.49
C SER A 59 5.90 -10.63 4.37
N ALA A 60 7.01 -10.15 3.81
CA ALA A 60 7.06 -9.35 2.59
C ALA A 60 8.26 -9.84 1.75
N TYR A 61 7.99 -10.61 0.70
CA TYR A 61 9.02 -11.21 -0.15
C TYR A 61 9.08 -10.53 -1.50
N PRO A 62 10.22 -9.90 -1.86
CA PRO A 62 10.48 -9.52 -3.24
C PRO A 62 10.47 -10.77 -4.12
N HIS A 63 9.72 -10.77 -5.20
CA HIS A 63 9.73 -11.85 -6.17
C HIS A 63 9.57 -11.35 -7.60
N ARG A 64 9.54 -12.27 -8.56
CA ARG A 64 9.27 -11.95 -9.96
C ARG A 64 8.08 -12.73 -10.47
N VAL A 65 7.16 -12.04 -11.15
CA VAL A 65 6.12 -12.68 -11.98
C VAL A 65 6.48 -12.37 -13.44
N GLY A 66 7.00 -13.37 -14.14
CA GLY A 66 7.63 -13.16 -15.44
C GLY A 66 8.82 -12.19 -15.34
N ARG A 67 8.76 -11.08 -16.07
CA ARG A 67 9.81 -10.02 -16.05
C ARG A 67 9.50 -8.86 -15.12
N ARG A 68 8.37 -8.88 -14.40
CA ARG A 68 7.95 -7.79 -13.52
C ARG A 68 8.55 -7.98 -12.13
N SER A 69 8.98 -6.88 -11.53
CA SER A 69 9.35 -6.84 -10.11
C SER A 69 8.06 -6.78 -9.29
N CYS A 70 7.92 -7.69 -8.32
CA CYS A 70 6.76 -7.70 -7.44
C CYS A 70 7.17 -7.90 -5.98
N LEU A 71 6.22 -7.65 -5.09
CA LEU A 71 6.32 -7.91 -3.67
C LEU A 71 5.08 -8.70 -3.22
N ALA A 72 5.30 -9.92 -2.73
CA ALA A 72 4.25 -10.70 -2.08
C ALA A 72 4.22 -10.36 -0.59
N VAL A 73 3.07 -9.91 -0.11
CA VAL A 73 2.83 -9.58 1.29
C VAL A 73 1.82 -10.56 1.85
N HIS A 74 2.13 -11.13 3.02
CA HIS A 74 1.25 -12.06 3.72
C HIS A 74 0.90 -11.49 5.09
N LEU A 75 -0.40 -11.35 5.33
CA LEU A 75 -0.98 -10.87 6.58
C LEU A 75 -1.78 -12.02 7.22
N GLU A 76 -1.76 -12.09 8.54
CA GLU A 76 -2.57 -13.01 9.34
C GLU A 76 -3.24 -12.25 10.50
N ASP A 77 -4.33 -12.78 11.04
CA ASP A 77 -4.93 -12.31 12.29
C ASP A 77 -4.87 -13.34 13.42
N SER A 78 -5.32 -12.96 14.62
CA SER A 78 -5.31 -13.85 15.79
C SER A 78 -6.19 -15.11 15.65
N ARG A 79 -7.04 -15.17 14.62
CA ARG A 79 -7.91 -16.30 14.30
C ARG A 79 -7.37 -17.14 13.14
N SER A 80 -6.12 -16.91 12.73
CA SER A 80 -5.47 -17.54 11.59
C SER A 80 -6.20 -17.36 10.26
N ARG A 81 -6.96 -16.27 10.12
CA ARG A 81 -7.40 -15.81 8.80
C ARG A 81 -6.23 -15.12 8.11
N THR A 82 -6.12 -15.31 6.81
CA THR A 82 -5.00 -14.78 6.02
C THR A 82 -5.46 -13.84 4.92
N LEU A 83 -4.59 -12.92 4.55
CA LEU A 83 -4.73 -12.09 3.37
C LEU A 83 -3.38 -12.01 2.64
N ASP A 84 -3.38 -12.44 1.38
CA ASP A 84 -2.27 -12.23 0.47
C ASP A 84 -2.48 -10.95 -0.34
N ILE A 85 -1.44 -10.12 -0.45
CA ILE A 85 -1.40 -8.97 -1.35
C ILE A 85 -0.19 -9.11 -2.27
N LEU A 86 -0.38 -8.92 -3.57
CA LEU A 86 0.68 -8.86 -4.57
C LEU A 86 0.79 -7.45 -5.14
N ILE A 87 1.89 -6.78 -4.83
CA ILE A 87 2.22 -5.48 -5.39
C ILE A 87 3.12 -5.70 -6.59
N THR A 88 2.77 -5.19 -7.76
CA THR A 88 3.52 -5.39 -9.02
C THR A 88 3.94 -4.04 -9.59
N VAL A 89 5.22 -3.88 -9.92
CA VAL A 89 5.69 -2.69 -10.66
C VAL A 89 5.27 -2.83 -12.13
N THR A 90 4.51 -1.85 -12.61
CA THR A 90 3.90 -1.88 -13.95
C THR A 90 4.05 -0.57 -14.73
N GLY A 91 4.46 0.53 -14.09
CA GLY A 91 4.47 1.85 -14.72
C GLY A 91 3.14 2.60 -14.62
N ASN A 92 2.11 2.00 -14.01
CA ASN A 92 0.82 2.64 -13.74
C ASN A 92 0.26 2.18 -12.39
N THR A 93 -0.75 2.91 -11.90
CA THR A 93 -1.47 2.56 -10.68
C THR A 93 -2.74 1.79 -11.00
N LEU A 94 -2.97 0.68 -10.27
CA LEU A 94 -4.25 -0.04 -10.25
C LEU A 94 -4.47 -0.56 -8.82
N TRP A 95 -5.58 -0.15 -8.22
CA TRP A 95 -6.01 -0.63 -6.90
C TRP A 95 -6.95 -1.84 -7.03
N PRO A 96 -7.07 -2.68 -6.00
CA PRO A 96 -8.01 -3.80 -6.02
C PRO A 96 -9.44 -3.27 -6.14
N GLY A 97 -10.28 -3.97 -6.90
CA GLY A 97 -11.70 -3.62 -7.05
C GLY A 97 -12.57 -4.23 -5.96
N GLU A 98 -13.81 -3.77 -5.83
CA GLU A 98 -14.76 -4.28 -4.83
C GLU A 98 -14.96 -5.81 -4.87
N GLY A 99 -14.97 -6.41 -6.06
CA GLY A 99 -15.09 -7.86 -6.21
C GLY A 99 -13.88 -8.59 -5.62
N GLU A 100 -12.69 -8.03 -5.82
CA GLU A 100 -11.44 -8.56 -5.29
C GLU A 100 -11.37 -8.40 -3.77
N PHE A 101 -11.78 -7.26 -3.23
CA PHE A 101 -11.90 -7.07 -1.78
C PHE A 101 -12.89 -8.05 -1.13
N ARG A 102 -14.02 -8.32 -1.78
CA ARG A 102 -15.06 -9.21 -1.23
C ARG A 102 -14.71 -10.69 -1.26
N THR A 103 -14.24 -11.20 -2.41
CA THR A 103 -14.09 -12.66 -2.60
C THR A 103 -12.69 -13.07 -3.06
N GLY A 104 -11.81 -12.11 -3.34
CA GLY A 104 -10.43 -12.39 -3.74
C GLY A 104 -9.66 -13.13 -2.65
N ILE A 105 -8.95 -14.18 -3.07
CA ILE A 105 -7.96 -14.90 -2.24
C ILE A 105 -6.65 -14.13 -2.12
N ARG A 106 -6.36 -13.26 -3.10
CA ARG A 106 -5.19 -12.41 -3.18
C ARG A 106 -5.59 -11.09 -3.83
N TRP A 107 -5.14 -9.98 -3.26
CA TRP A 107 -5.36 -8.66 -3.82
C TRP A 107 -4.17 -8.21 -4.66
N ASN A 108 -4.42 -7.74 -5.87
CA ASN A 108 -3.41 -7.29 -6.79
C ASN A 108 -3.37 -5.77 -6.82
N ILE A 109 -2.19 -5.22 -6.60
CA ILE A 109 -1.94 -3.78 -6.69
C ILE A 109 -0.89 -3.58 -7.78
N CYS A 110 -1.19 -2.75 -8.76
CA CYS A 110 -0.18 -2.28 -9.70
C CYS A 110 0.33 -0.92 -9.22
N VAL A 111 1.65 -0.77 -9.19
CA VAL A 111 2.30 0.48 -8.84
C VAL A 111 3.21 0.96 -9.97
N PRO A 112 3.44 2.27 -10.08
CA PRO A 112 4.32 2.82 -11.09
C PRO A 112 5.77 2.36 -10.99
N ASP A 113 6.36 2.44 -9.80
CA ASP A 113 7.77 2.13 -9.57
C ASP A 113 8.04 1.47 -8.21
N ALA A 114 9.32 1.31 -7.88
CA ALA A 114 9.75 0.72 -6.62
C ALA A 114 9.52 1.63 -5.40
N THR A 115 9.53 2.95 -5.57
CA THR A 115 9.23 3.91 -4.50
C THR A 115 7.79 3.73 -4.06
N ASP A 116 6.87 3.68 -5.03
CA ASP A 116 5.45 3.46 -4.76
C ASP A 116 5.18 2.07 -4.19
N MET A 117 5.92 1.04 -4.63
CA MET A 117 5.84 -0.30 -4.00
C MET A 117 6.18 -0.26 -2.51
N LEU A 118 7.26 0.42 -2.14
CA LEU A 118 7.69 0.55 -0.75
C LEU A 118 6.73 1.42 0.06
N TRP A 119 6.17 2.46 -0.56
CA TRP A 119 5.14 3.29 0.07
C TRP A 119 3.88 2.48 0.39
N VAL A 120 3.35 1.72 -0.58
CA VAL A 120 2.17 0.86 -0.35
C VAL A 120 2.45 -0.21 0.70
N LEU A 121 3.62 -0.86 0.67
CA LEU A 121 4.04 -1.78 1.74
C LEU A 121 4.02 -1.09 3.10
N LYS A 122 4.49 0.16 3.17
CA LYS A 122 4.53 0.90 4.43
C LYS A 122 3.14 1.24 4.95
N GLU A 123 2.18 1.53 4.08
CA GLU A 123 0.78 1.74 4.45
C GLU A 123 0.12 0.45 4.95
N ILE A 124 0.44 -0.69 4.34
CA ILE A 124 0.00 -2.01 4.85
C ILE A 124 0.60 -2.28 6.24
N ASP A 125 1.90 -2.03 6.41
CA ASP A 125 2.61 -2.19 7.69
C ASP A 125 2.02 -1.29 8.80
N ARG A 126 1.59 -0.07 8.48
CA ARG A 126 0.92 0.83 9.43
C ARG A 126 -0.36 0.21 10.01
N VAL A 127 -1.18 -0.41 9.17
CA VAL A 127 -2.39 -1.13 9.61
C VAL A 127 -2.02 -2.34 10.46
N ALA A 128 -1.03 -3.12 10.02
CA ALA A 128 -0.57 -4.31 10.74
C ALA A 128 0.07 -3.99 12.11
N CYS A 129 0.68 -2.81 12.26
CA CYS A 129 1.25 -2.36 13.54
C CYS A 129 0.23 -1.65 14.45
N GLY A 130 -1.03 -1.52 14.04
CA GLY A 130 -2.06 -0.77 14.78
C GLY A 130 -1.82 0.75 14.81
N VAL A 131 -0.94 1.28 13.94
CA VAL A 131 -0.70 2.72 13.78
C VAL A 131 -1.58 3.20 12.65
N VAL A 132 -2.89 3.32 12.90
CA VAL A 132 -3.77 4.04 11.97
C VAL A 132 -3.49 5.52 12.19
N CYS A 133 -2.90 6.19 11.21
CA CYS A 133 -2.75 7.65 11.24
C CYS A 133 -4.16 8.26 11.20
N SER A 134 -4.59 8.81 12.35
CA SER A 134 -5.75 9.69 12.49
C SER A 134 -5.49 11.05 11.86
#